data_AF-A0A7G5XBW3-F1
#
_entry.id   AF-A0A7G5XBW3-F1
#
_cell.length_a   1.000
_cell.length_b   1.000
_cell.length_c   1.000
_cell.angle_alpha   90.00
_cell.angle_beta   90.00
_cell.angle_gamma   90.00
#
_symmetry.space_group_name_H-M   'P 1'
#
loop_
_entity.id
_entity.type
_entity.pdbx_description
1 polymer ?
#
loop_
_entity_poly.entity_id
_entity_poly.type
_entity_poly.pdbx_seq_one_letter_code
_entity_poly.pdbx_strand_id
1 'polypeptide(L)'
;MKKQLPKIAVYLLGIFFILGGVNHFINPDFYLPLIPDYIPYHSLLNYASGFGEILAGIAVLIPSTRKLGCNAILFLLIAFLPAHIYFIQKGGCLSDSLCVPAWVAWVRLLVIHPILIYWAYKCRTIK
;
A
#
# COMPACT_ATOMS: atom_id res chain seq x y z
N MET A 1 -29.13 9.80 -6.75
CA MET A 1 -28.80 8.88 -5.63
C MET A 1 -27.29 8.65 -5.60
N LYS A 2 -26.57 9.09 -4.55
CA LYS A 2 -25.14 8.75 -4.39
C LYS A 2 -25.07 7.24 -4.08
N LYS A 3 -24.66 6.40 -5.03
CA LYS A 3 -24.39 4.97 -4.76
C LYS A 3 -23.34 4.90 -3.65
N GLN A 4 -23.75 4.48 -2.45
CA GLN A 4 -22.81 4.22 -1.37
C GLN A 4 -22.06 2.94 -1.73
N LEU A 5 -20.74 2.95 -1.56
CA LEU A 5 -19.96 1.71 -1.72
C LEU A 5 -20.45 0.69 -0.68
N PRO A 6 -20.60 -0.58 -1.08
CA PRO A 6 -21.10 -1.61 -0.18
C PRO A 6 -20.10 -1.84 0.97
N LYS A 7 -20.59 -2.21 2.17
CA LYS A 7 -19.74 -2.48 3.35
C LYS A 7 -18.62 -3.49 3.06
N ILE A 8 -18.84 -4.41 2.11
CA ILE A 8 -17.82 -5.34 1.61
C ILE A 8 -16.55 -4.62 1.13
N ALA A 9 -16.66 -3.44 0.54
CA ALA A 9 -15.51 -2.66 0.09
C ALA A 9 -14.64 -2.17 1.25
N VAL A 10 -15.22 -1.92 2.43
CA VAL A 10 -14.46 -1.57 3.64
C VAL A 10 -13.70 -2.79 4.15
N TYR A 11 -14.38 -3.94 4.23
CA TYR A 11 -13.76 -5.19 4.66
C TYR A 11 -12.60 -5.60 3.74
N LEU A 12 -12.83 -5.56 2.42
CA LEU A 12 -11.81 -5.87 1.43
C LEU A 12 -10.63 -4.91 1.52
N LEU A 13 -10.85 -3.61 1.72
CA LEU A 13 -9.76 -2.64 1.88
C LEU A 13 -8.94 -2.93 3.14
N GLY A 14 -9.61 -3.12 4.29
CA GLY A 14 -8.93 -3.38 5.56
C GLY A 14 -8.14 -4.69 5.52
N ILE A 15 -8.75 -5.76 5.03
CA ILE A 15 -8.08 -7.07 4.89
C ILE A 15 -6.90 -6.98 3.90
N PHE A 16 -7.07 -6.29 2.77
CA PHE A 16 -5.98 -6.11 1.80
C PHE A 16 -4.74 -5.46 2.41
N PHE A 17 -4.91 -4.36 3.17
CA PHE A 17 -3.79 -3.69 3.84
C PHE A 17 -3.22 -4.49 5.02
N ILE A 18 -4.05 -5.25 5.75
CA ILE A 18 -3.53 -6.16 6.79
C ILE A 18 -2.64 -7.24 6.18
N LEU A 19 -3.11 -7.88 5.09
CA LEU A 19 -2.34 -8.92 4.42
C LEU A 19 -1.05 -8.37 3.80
N GLY A 20 -1.11 -7.19 3.16
CA GLY A 20 0.07 -6.49 2.66
C GLY A 20 1.07 -6.20 3.78
N GLY A 21 0.58 -5.65 4.89
CA GLY A 21 1.40 -5.30 6.04
C GLY A 21 2.03 -6.50 6.73
N VAL A 22 1.32 -7.63 6.82
CA VAL A 22 1.88 -8.90 7.32
C VAL A 22 2.97 -9.43 6.37
N ASN A 23 2.77 -9.29 5.06
CA ASN A 23 3.73 -9.77 4.07
C ASN A 23 5.09 -9.04 4.14
N HIS A 24 5.14 -7.79 4.63
CA HIS A 24 6.41 -7.09 4.91
C HIS A 24 7.31 -7.84 5.91
N PHE A 25 6.73 -8.63 6.83
CA PHE A 25 7.46 -9.42 7.81
C PHE A 25 7.74 -10.84 7.33
N ILE A 26 6.85 -11.42 6.51
CA ILE A 26 6.98 -12.78 5.99
C ILE A 26 7.99 -12.84 4.83
N ASN A 27 7.97 -11.85 3.94
CA ASN A 27 8.80 -11.82 2.73
C ASN A 27 9.52 -10.47 2.56
N PRO A 28 10.44 -10.11 3.47
CA PRO A 28 11.15 -8.83 3.39
C PRO A 28 12.00 -8.69 2.11
N ASP A 29 12.50 -9.80 1.55
CA ASP A 29 13.32 -9.80 0.33
C ASP A 29 12.59 -9.28 -0.91
N PHE A 30 11.26 -9.29 -0.91
CA PHE A 30 10.45 -8.63 -1.94
C PHE A 30 10.44 -7.10 -1.78
N TYR A 31 10.52 -6.58 -0.56
CA TYR A 31 10.31 -5.16 -0.26
C TYR A 31 11.59 -4.37 -0.10
N LEU A 32 12.63 -4.95 0.49
CA LEU A 32 13.89 -4.25 0.73
C LEU A 32 14.53 -3.67 -0.54
N PRO A 33 14.51 -4.37 -1.70
CA PRO A 33 15.04 -3.81 -2.96
C PRO A 33 14.21 -2.64 -3.51
N LEU A 34 12.93 -2.52 -3.13
CA LEU A 34 12.06 -1.42 -3.58
C LEU A 34 12.40 -0.09 -2.90
N ILE A 35 13.06 -0.13 -1.74
CA ILE A 35 13.46 1.08 -1.02
C ILE A 35 14.67 1.68 -1.76
N PRO A 36 14.60 2.92 -2.27
CA PRO A 36 15.68 3.51 -3.05
C PRO A 36 16.98 3.65 -2.25
N ASP A 37 18.13 3.41 -2.88
CA ASP A 37 19.46 3.40 -2.25
C ASP A 37 19.84 4.72 -1.54
N TYR A 38 19.20 5.83 -1.88
CA TYR A 38 19.41 7.14 -1.25
C TYR A 38 18.67 7.30 0.09
N ILE A 39 17.82 6.33 0.48
CA ILE A 39 17.10 6.33 1.75
C ILE A 39 17.78 5.35 2.72
N PRO A 40 18.31 5.80 3.87
CA PRO A 40 18.94 4.88 4.81
C PRO A 40 17.93 4.01 5.56
N TYR A 41 18.42 2.98 6.26
CA TYR A 41 17.64 2.13 7.18
C TYR A 41 16.49 1.32 6.53
N HIS A 42 16.76 0.66 5.40
CA HIS A 42 15.76 -0.09 4.63
C HIS A 42 14.93 -1.07 5.48
N SER A 43 15.56 -1.88 6.33
CA SER A 43 14.85 -2.86 7.17
C SER A 43 13.91 -2.20 8.18
N LEU A 44 14.32 -1.10 8.80
CA LEU A 44 13.48 -0.36 9.74
C LEU A 44 12.26 0.22 9.02
N LEU A 45 12.47 0.84 7.85
CA LEU A 45 11.40 1.41 7.04
C LEU A 45 10.44 0.34 6.52
N ASN A 46 10.95 -0.82 6.12
CA ASN A 46 10.13 -1.96 5.72
C ASN A 46 9.19 -2.41 6.85
N TYR A 47 9.72 -2.64 8.05
CA TYR A 47 8.91 -3.05 9.20
C TYR A 47 7.96 -1.95 9.69
N ALA A 48 8.39 -0.69 9.67
CA ALA A 48 7.53 0.44 10.01
C ALA A 48 6.37 0.60 9.03
N SER A 49 6.63 0.39 7.73
CA SER A 49 5.61 0.39 6.68
C SER A 49 4.61 -0.73 6.89
N GLY A 50 5.08 -1.98 7.07
CA GLY A 50 4.21 -3.12 7.33
C GLY A 50 3.36 -2.97 8.59
N PHE A 51 3.95 -2.47 9.68
CA PHE A 51 3.21 -2.16 10.91
C PHE A 51 2.15 -1.08 10.68
N GLY A 52 2.49 -0.02 9.95
CA GLY A 52 1.57 1.05 9.58
C GLY A 52 0.39 0.54 8.75
N GLU A 53 0.63 -0.32 7.77
CA GLU A 53 -0.41 -0.95 6.95
C GLU A 53 -1.35 -1.83 7.78
N ILE A 54 -0.82 -2.65 8.70
CA ILE A 54 -1.63 -3.49 9.61
C ILE A 54 -2.53 -2.60 10.48
N LEU A 55 -1.95 -1.61 11.17
CA LEU A 55 -2.71 -0.72 12.05
C LEU A 55 -3.79 0.06 11.28
N ALA A 56 -3.44 0.58 10.10
CA ALA A 56 -4.38 1.32 9.28
C ALA A 56 -5.50 0.41 8.76
N GLY A 57 -5.18 -0.82 8.34
CA GLY A 57 -6.14 -1.82 7.92
C GLY A 57 -7.10 -2.22 9.04
N ILE A 58 -6.61 -2.48 10.26
CA ILE A 58 -7.46 -2.73 11.44
C ILE A 58 -8.36 -1.53 11.73
N ALA A 59 -7.79 -0.31 11.70
CA ALA A 59 -8.53 0.92 11.98
C ALA A 59 -9.65 1.17 10.95
N VAL A 60 -9.51 0.73 9.69
CA VAL A 60 -10.56 0.79 8.66
C VAL A 60 -11.76 -0.10 9.01
N LEU A 61 -11.51 -1.26 9.60
CA LEU A 61 -12.55 -2.24 9.95
C LEU A 61 -13.42 -1.79 11.13
N ILE A 62 -12.87 -0.98 12.03
CA ILE A 62 -13.57 -0.45 13.20
C ILE A 62 -14.29 0.86 12.81
N PRO A 63 -15.64 0.93 12.91
CA PRO A 63 -16.40 2.10 12.44
C PRO A 63 -15.98 3.43 13.05
N SER A 64 -15.64 3.46 14.34
CA SER A 64 -15.22 4.68 15.06
C SER A 64 -13.86 5.22 14.59
N THR A 65 -12.96 4.37 14.11
CA THR A 65 -11.62 4.76 13.65
C THR A 65 -11.47 4.76 12.13
N ARG A 66 -12.49 4.34 11.38
CA ARG A 66 -12.41 4.14 9.91
C ARG A 66 -11.85 5.32 9.15
N LYS A 67 -12.33 6.52 9.45
CA LYS A 67 -11.86 7.75 8.78
C LYS A 67 -10.35 7.96 9.01
N LEU A 68 -9.87 7.67 10.21
CA LEU A 68 -8.45 7.74 10.55
C LEU A 68 -7.65 6.65 9.83
N GLY A 69 -8.13 5.40 9.84
CA GLY A 69 -7.49 4.28 9.12
C GLY A 69 -7.35 4.54 7.62
N CYS A 70 -8.42 5.03 6.97
CA CYS A 70 -8.37 5.41 5.57
C CYS A 70 -7.41 6.60 5.31
N ASN A 71 -7.32 7.58 6.22
CA ASN A 71 -6.34 8.66 6.10
C ASN A 71 -4.90 8.13 6.20
N ALA A 72 -4.66 7.19 7.11
CA ALA A 72 -3.35 6.56 7.28
C ALA A 72 -2.96 5.76 6.03
N ILE A 73 -3.89 5.01 5.43
CA ILE A 73 -3.69 4.34 4.13
C ILE A 73 -3.32 5.35 3.04
N LEU A 74 -4.05 6.47 2.95
CA LEU A 74 -3.75 7.51 1.95
C LEU A 74 -2.33 8.08 2.13
N PHE A 75 -1.92 8.31 3.38
CA PHE A 75 -0.57 8.76 3.69
C PHE A 75 0.49 7.72 3.31
N LEU A 76 0.28 6.44 3.67
CA LEU A 76 1.18 5.33 3.31
C LEU A 76 1.34 5.20 1.80
N LEU A 77 0.24 5.26 1.04
CA LEU A 77 0.27 5.23 -0.42
C LEU A 77 1.16 6.35 -0.99
N ILE A 78 0.98 7.58 -0.52
CA ILE A 78 1.84 8.71 -0.92
C ILE A 78 3.31 8.44 -0.53
N ALA A 79 3.55 7.94 0.68
CA ALA A 79 4.89 7.62 1.17
C ALA A 79 5.57 6.51 0.35
N PHE A 80 4.81 5.64 -0.32
CA PHE A 80 5.34 4.58 -1.19
C PHE A 80 5.64 5.04 -2.62
N LEU A 81 5.27 6.27 -3.01
CA LEU A 81 5.56 6.78 -4.36
C LEU A 81 7.05 6.69 -4.75
N PRO A 82 8.03 7.04 -3.88
CA PRO A 82 9.45 6.92 -4.20
C PRO A 82 9.85 5.48 -4.58
N ALA A 83 9.32 4.48 -3.86
CA ALA A 83 9.60 3.07 -4.14
C ALA A 83 9.04 2.62 -5.50
N HIS A 84 7.85 3.07 -5.87
CA HIS A 84 7.23 2.75 -7.16
C HIS A 84 7.95 3.45 -8.33
N ILE A 85 8.36 4.70 -8.14
CA ILE A 85 9.13 5.45 -9.14
C ILE A 85 10.50 4.79 -9.34
N TYR A 86 11.19 4.44 -8.25
CA TYR A 86 12.47 3.75 -8.30
C TYR A 86 12.37 2.40 -9.01
N PHE A 87 11.30 1.63 -8.74
CA PHE A 87 11.06 0.36 -9.44
C PHE A 87 10.93 0.53 -10.96
N ILE A 88 10.25 1.59 -11.41
CA ILE A 88 10.15 1.94 -12.84
C ILE A 88 11.50 2.37 -13.40
N GLN A 89 12.27 3.19 -12.67
CA GLN A 89 13.61 3.63 -13.08
C GLN A 89 14.57 2.46 -13.28
N LYS A 90 14.41 1.38 -12.50
CA LYS A 90 15.18 0.14 -12.60
C LYS A 90 14.58 -0.87 -13.60
N GLY A 91 13.60 -0.47 -14.39
CA GLY A 91 13.04 -1.29 -15.47
C GLY A 91 12.15 -2.44 -15.00
N GLY A 92 11.68 -2.42 -13.75
CA GLY A 92 10.85 -3.48 -13.18
C GLY A 92 11.64 -4.71 -12.69
N CYS A 93 12.97 -4.63 -12.60
CA CYS A 93 13.82 -5.70 -12.13
C CYS A 93 14.85 -5.17 -11.13
N LEU A 94 14.69 -5.55 -9.86
CA LEU A 94 15.52 -5.07 -8.74
C LEU A 94 16.32 -6.20 -8.07
N SER A 95 15.81 -7.42 -8.13
CA SER A 95 16.44 -8.63 -7.59
C SER A 95 15.87 -9.85 -8.31
N ASP A 96 16.47 -11.02 -8.11
CA ASP A 96 15.95 -12.29 -8.65
C ASP A 96 14.53 -12.60 -8.16
N SER A 97 14.20 -12.17 -6.94
CA SER A 97 12.88 -12.29 -6.32
C SER A 97 11.87 -11.24 -6.79
N LEU A 98 12.34 -10.13 -7.40
CA LEU A 98 11.54 -9.01 -7.85
C LEU A 98 11.97 -8.57 -9.25
N CYS A 99 11.63 -9.41 -10.22
CA CYS A 99 11.84 -9.14 -11.63
C CYS A 99 10.56 -9.40 -12.42
N VAL A 100 10.01 -8.34 -13.00
CA VAL A 100 8.80 -8.37 -13.84
C VAL A 100 9.03 -7.52 -15.09
N PRO A 101 8.27 -7.74 -16.17
CA PRO A 101 8.32 -6.85 -17.32
C PRO A 101 8.08 -5.39 -16.92
N ALA A 102 8.82 -4.46 -17.51
CA ALA A 102 8.78 -3.03 -17.15
C ALA A 102 7.35 -2.44 -17.14
N TRP A 103 6.47 -2.90 -18.02
CA TRP A 103 5.08 -2.45 -18.08
C TRP A 103 4.30 -2.75 -16.79
N VAL A 104 4.64 -3.82 -16.06
CA VAL A 104 4.01 -4.15 -14.77
C VAL A 104 4.33 -3.10 -13.71
N ALA A 105 5.58 -2.61 -13.68
CA ALA A 105 5.98 -1.53 -12.78
C ALA A 105 5.18 -0.24 -13.05
N TRP A 106 4.97 0.09 -14.33
CA TRP A 106 4.13 1.20 -14.75
C TRP A 106 2.66 1.01 -14.35
N VAL A 107 2.07 -0.16 -14.58
CA VAL A 107 0.68 -0.47 -14.19
C VAL A 107 0.49 -0.34 -12.69
N ARG A 108 1.46 -0.81 -11.89
CA ARG A 108 1.43 -0.70 -10.42
C ARG A 108 1.29 0.75 -9.97
N LEU A 109 2.04 1.68 -10.57
CA LEU A 109 2.00 3.10 -10.20
C LEU A 109 0.86 3.87 -10.86
N LEU A 110 0.61 3.70 -12.16
CA LEU A 110 -0.33 4.55 -12.90
C LEU A 110 -1.78 4.07 -12.84
N VAL A 111 -2.00 2.79 -12.54
CA VAL A 111 -3.34 2.19 -12.53
C VAL A 111 -3.72 1.73 -11.13
N ILE A 112 -2.94 0.84 -10.52
CA ILE A 112 -3.28 0.25 -9.23
C ILE A 112 -3.23 1.30 -8.12
N HIS A 113 -2.19 2.14 -8.10
CA HIS A 113 -2.00 3.12 -7.04
C HIS A 113 -3.13 4.17 -6.96
N PRO A 114 -3.59 4.82 -8.06
CA PRO A 114 -4.73 5.73 -8.03
C PRO A 114 -6.05 5.03 -7.65
N ILE A 115 -6.24 3.76 -8.05
CA ILE A 115 -7.41 2.97 -7.66
C ILE A 115 -7.43 2.77 -6.14
N LEU A 116 -6.30 2.40 -5.53
CA LEU A 116 -6.19 2.24 -4.08
C LEU A 116 -6.44 3.56 -3.34
N ILE A 117 -5.88 4.67 -3.83
CA ILE A 117 -6.10 6.02 -3.28
C ILE A 117 -7.60 6.36 -3.34
N TYR A 118 -8.23 6.18 -4.50
CA TYR A 118 -9.65 6.47 -4.66
C TYR A 118 -10.52 5.59 -3.76
N TRP A 119 -10.20 4.30 -3.66
CA TRP A 119 -10.92 3.35 -2.83
C TRP A 119 -10.84 3.71 -1.34
N ALA A 120 -9.64 4.00 -0.83
CA ALA A 120 -9.44 4.48 0.53
C ALA A 120 -10.19 5.79 0.79
N TYR A 121 -10.10 6.75 -0.13
CA TYR A 121 -10.81 8.03 -0.03
C TYR A 121 -12.32 7.84 0.08
N LYS A 122 -12.92 6.95 -0.73
CA LYS A 122 -14.36 6.69 -0.67
C LYS A 122 -14.78 6.00 0.62
N CYS A 123 -14.00 5.03 1.12
CA CYS A 123 -14.31 4.30 2.34
C CYS A 123 -14.38 5.19 3.59
N ARG A 124 -13.74 6.38 3.58
CA ARG A 124 -13.79 7.38 4.67
C ARG A 124 -15.20 7.86 5.03
N THR A 125 -16.12 7.82 4.07
CA THR A 125 -17.46 8.43 4.20
C THR A 125 -18.56 7.40 4.46
N ILE A 126 -18.21 6.11 4.47
CA ILE A 126 -19.12 5.01 4.80
C ILE A 126 -19.31 5.01 6.32
N LYS A 127 -20.57 4.99 6.77
CA LYS A 127 -20.95 4.86 8.19
C LYS A 127 -20.99 3.40 8.60
#